data_AF-A0A7I7PJH6-F1
#
_entry.id   AF-A0A7I7PJH6-F1
#
_cell.length_a   1.000
_cell.length_b   1.000
_cell.length_c   1.000
_cell.angle_alpha   90.00
_cell.angle_beta   90.00
_cell.angle_gamma   90.00
#
_symmetry.space_group_name_H-M   'P 1'
#
loop_
_entity.id
_entity.type
_entity.pdbx_description
1 polymer ?
#
loop_
_entity_poly.entity_id
_entity_poly.type
_entity_poly.pdbx_seq_one_letter_code
_entity_poly.pdbx_strand_id
1 'polypeptide(L)'
;MIPDLSGARAVVVGNGSVALDVARILVTDLDALAQTDIADHALESLRNRGVEEVVIIGRRGPLKTAFTTLELRELVDLKGVEVVVDRADLEGISDDDAATVGKTCKQNIKVLRDYVGREPRPGHRRIMFRFFTSPMEIKGDGEVERIVLGRNELVSDDSGRVVAKDTGAREALPCSWSCARWAIAACPRRAWPFDERIGTIPNTNGRVEGSRNEYVVGWIKRGPTRVIGSNKKDSQDTVDVAR
;
A
#
# COMPACT_ATOMS: atom_id res chain seq x y z
N MET A 1 -0.60 -21.95 1.69
CA MET A 1 0.51 -21.95 0.70
C MET A 1 1.49 -20.87 1.14
N ILE A 2 2.75 -21.23 1.39
CA ILE A 2 3.79 -20.28 1.77
C ILE A 2 4.32 -19.65 0.48
N PRO A 3 4.46 -18.32 0.39
CA PRO A 3 5.00 -17.68 -0.80
C PRO A 3 6.48 -18.07 -1.00
N ASP A 4 6.87 -18.35 -2.23
CA ASP A 4 8.30 -18.49 -2.56
C ASP A 4 8.97 -17.11 -2.57
N LEU A 5 9.99 -16.96 -1.73
CA LEU A 5 10.77 -15.73 -1.56
C LEU A 5 12.24 -15.93 -1.96
N SER A 6 12.55 -17.01 -2.68
CA SER A 6 13.90 -17.38 -3.11
C SER A 6 14.48 -16.42 -4.16
N GLY A 7 13.64 -15.80 -4.99
CA GLY A 7 14.13 -14.91 -6.04
C GLY A 7 14.46 -13.49 -5.59
N ALA A 8 15.21 -12.79 -6.44
CA ALA A 8 15.85 -11.51 -6.13
C ALA A 8 14.90 -10.31 -6.01
N ARG A 9 13.71 -10.37 -6.63
CA ARG A 9 12.79 -9.23 -6.73
C ARG A 9 11.37 -9.58 -6.33
N ALA A 10 10.84 -8.80 -5.40
CA ALA A 10 9.44 -8.79 -5.00
C ALA A 10 8.73 -7.52 -5.48
N VAL A 11 7.46 -7.64 -5.90
CA VAL A 11 6.64 -6.49 -6.33
C VAL A 11 5.45 -6.33 -5.39
N VAL A 12 5.28 -5.14 -4.82
CA VAL A 12 4.16 -4.80 -3.94
C VAL A 12 3.27 -3.77 -4.63
N VAL A 13 2.00 -4.10 -4.83
CA VAL A 13 1.04 -3.22 -5.48
C VAL A 13 0.26 -2.42 -4.43
N GLY A 14 0.47 -1.11 -4.43
CA GLY A 14 -0.23 -0.16 -3.57
C GLY A 14 0.70 0.84 -2.90
N ASN A 15 0.20 2.06 -2.67
CA ASN A 15 0.93 3.14 -1.99
C ASN A 15 0.35 3.44 -0.61
N GLY A 16 0.04 2.41 0.17
CA GLY A 16 -0.48 2.53 1.54
C GLY A 16 0.50 2.00 2.58
N SER A 17 0.22 2.25 3.85
CA SER A 17 1.05 1.79 4.99
C SER A 17 1.34 0.30 4.95
N VAL A 18 0.33 -0.52 4.62
CA VAL A 18 0.49 -1.99 4.50
C VAL A 18 1.54 -2.37 3.44
N ALA A 19 1.63 -1.62 2.34
CA ALA A 19 2.65 -1.89 1.32
C ALA A 19 4.06 -1.62 1.86
N LEU A 20 4.21 -0.59 2.70
CA LEU A 20 5.47 -0.30 3.38
C LEU A 20 5.80 -1.40 4.39
N ASP A 21 4.84 -1.88 5.17
CA ASP A 21 5.07 -2.96 6.14
C ASP A 21 5.50 -4.26 5.45
N VAL A 22 4.84 -4.63 4.35
CA VAL A 22 5.26 -5.79 3.54
C VAL A 22 6.69 -5.59 3.03
N ALA A 23 7.00 -4.42 2.46
CA ALA A 23 8.35 -4.13 2.00
C ALA A 23 9.38 -4.21 3.13
N ARG A 24 9.08 -3.63 4.30
CA ARG A 24 9.93 -3.67 5.50
C ARG A 24 10.22 -5.10 5.92
N ILE A 25 9.21 -5.97 6.04
CA ILE A 25 9.42 -7.37 6.43
C ILE A 25 10.32 -8.10 5.44
N LEU A 26 10.15 -7.85 4.13
CA LEU A 26 10.95 -8.51 3.11
C LEU A 26 12.43 -8.09 3.15
N VAL A 27 12.73 -6.82 3.42
CA VAL A 27 14.12 -6.31 3.38
C VAL A 27 14.82 -6.27 4.74
N THR A 28 14.09 -6.19 5.86
CA THR A 28 14.67 -6.05 7.22
C THR A 28 15.53 -7.25 7.55
N ASP A 29 16.69 -7.00 8.16
CA ASP A 29 17.63 -8.02 8.63
C ASP A 29 16.95 -9.13 9.48
N LEU A 30 17.41 -10.38 9.31
CA LEU A 30 16.78 -11.52 9.98
C LEU A 30 17.00 -11.50 11.49
N ASP A 31 18.18 -11.10 11.95
CA ASP A 31 18.48 -11.07 13.38
C ASP A 31 17.64 -10.01 14.06
N ALA A 32 17.42 -8.87 13.40
CA ALA A 32 16.49 -7.84 13.86
C ALA A 32 15.04 -8.34 13.92
N LEU A 33 14.56 -9.06 12.89
CA LEU A 33 13.22 -9.66 12.90
C LEU A 33 13.08 -10.76 13.96
N ALA A 34 14.12 -11.53 14.23
CA ALA A 34 14.11 -12.59 15.25
C ALA A 34 13.96 -12.05 16.68
N GLN A 35 14.13 -10.74 16.90
CA GLN A 35 13.88 -10.07 18.18
C GLN A 35 12.45 -9.54 18.31
N THR A 36 11.58 -9.73 17.32
CA THR A 36 10.17 -9.28 17.34
C THR A 36 9.21 -10.43 17.63
N ASP A 37 7.92 -10.14 17.67
CA ASP A 37 6.82 -11.11 17.77
C ASP A 37 6.41 -11.71 16.41
N ILE A 38 7.28 -11.62 15.40
CA ILE A 38 7.05 -12.25 14.10
C ILE A 38 6.81 -13.76 14.26
N ALA A 39 5.87 -14.30 13.49
CA ALA A 39 5.57 -15.73 13.55
C ALA A 39 6.77 -16.58 13.10
N ASP A 40 7.11 -17.62 13.87
CA ASP A 40 8.28 -18.48 13.63
C ASP A 40 8.33 -19.03 12.20
N HIS A 41 7.20 -19.48 11.66
CA HIS A 41 7.12 -20.00 10.29
C HIS A 41 7.41 -18.93 9.22
N ALA A 42 7.07 -17.67 9.49
CA ALA A 42 7.37 -16.56 8.59
C ALA A 42 8.87 -16.22 8.65
N LEU A 43 9.44 -16.21 9.86
CA LEU A 43 10.88 -16.03 10.04
C LEU A 43 11.69 -17.14 9.35
N GLU A 44 11.26 -18.40 9.47
CA GLU A 44 11.87 -19.55 8.79
C GLU A 44 11.81 -19.41 7.27
N SER A 45 10.66 -19.01 6.72
CA SER A 45 10.51 -18.75 5.29
C SER A 45 11.42 -17.62 4.80
N LEU A 46 11.65 -16.62 5.65
CA LEU A 46 12.56 -15.51 5.35
C LEU A 46 14.05 -15.90 5.48
N ARG A 47 14.41 -17.00 6.14
CA ARG A 47 15.82 -17.44 6.25
C ARG A 47 16.45 -17.76 4.90
N ASN A 48 15.66 -18.35 4.01
CA ASN A 48 16.09 -18.70 2.66
C ASN A 48 15.70 -17.63 1.63
N ARG A 49 15.33 -16.41 2.07
CA ARG A 49 14.93 -15.35 1.14
C ARG A 49 16.12 -14.91 0.29
N GLY A 50 15.89 -14.77 -1.01
CA GLY A 50 16.82 -14.12 -1.94
C GLY A 50 16.43 -12.69 -2.29
N VAL A 51 15.36 -12.14 -1.69
CA VAL A 51 14.86 -10.80 -2.04
C VAL A 51 15.88 -9.73 -1.71
N GLU A 52 16.46 -9.16 -2.76
CA GLU A 52 17.39 -8.03 -2.71
C GLU A 52 16.68 -6.71 -3.06
N GLU A 53 15.58 -6.77 -3.82
CA GLU A 53 14.83 -5.60 -4.26
C GLU A 53 13.31 -5.78 -4.08
N VAL A 54 12.69 -4.79 -3.45
CA VAL A 54 11.23 -4.66 -3.39
C VAL A 54 10.79 -3.45 -4.19
N VAL A 55 9.94 -3.66 -5.20
CA VAL A 55 9.37 -2.59 -6.02
C VAL A 55 7.94 -2.32 -5.58
N ILE A 56 7.70 -1.14 -5.01
CA ILE A 56 6.37 -0.68 -4.61
C ILE A 56 5.77 0.11 -5.76
N ILE A 57 4.70 -0.43 -6.37
CA ILE A 57 4.03 0.19 -7.51
C ILE A 57 2.75 0.90 -7.11
N GLY A 58 2.61 2.13 -7.59
CA GLY A 58 1.46 2.98 -7.37
C GLY A 58 0.84 3.43 -8.68
N ARG A 59 -0.43 3.07 -8.91
CA ARG A 59 -1.15 3.50 -10.13
C ARG A 59 -1.28 5.02 -10.31
N ARG A 60 -1.26 5.79 -9.22
CA ARG A 60 -1.36 7.25 -9.22
C ARG A 60 -0.04 7.87 -8.78
N GLY A 61 0.08 9.18 -8.97
CA GLY A 61 1.24 9.94 -8.54
C GLY A 61 1.44 10.02 -7.01
N PRO A 62 2.59 10.56 -6.58
CA PRO A 62 2.99 10.61 -5.16
C PRO A 62 2.11 11.53 -4.30
N LEU A 63 1.40 12.49 -4.91
CA LEU A 63 0.37 13.30 -4.25
C LEU A 63 -0.85 12.49 -3.76
N LYS A 64 -1.05 11.25 -4.26
CA LYS A 64 -2.21 10.40 -3.96
C LYS A 64 -1.84 9.14 -3.18
N THR A 65 -0.75 9.22 -2.41
CA THR A 65 -0.27 8.19 -1.50
C THR A 65 -1.13 8.13 -0.23
N ALA A 66 -1.22 6.95 0.37
CA ALA A 66 -2.05 6.67 1.55
C ALA A 66 -1.22 6.30 2.79
N PHE A 67 0.09 6.13 2.65
CA PHE A 67 1.00 5.97 3.78
C PHE A 67 1.18 7.28 4.57
N THR A 68 1.59 7.16 5.83
CA THR A 68 1.88 8.29 6.70
C THR A 68 3.34 8.75 6.57
N THR A 69 3.63 9.97 7.01
CA THR A 69 5.01 10.51 6.96
C THR A 69 5.96 9.75 7.88
N LEU A 70 5.47 9.26 9.02
CA LEU A 70 6.28 8.51 9.98
C LEU A 70 6.77 7.20 9.35
N GLU A 71 5.85 6.41 8.81
CA GLU A 71 6.16 5.14 8.16
C GLU A 71 7.13 5.31 6.98
N LEU A 72 7.04 6.43 6.25
CA LEU A 72 8.00 6.72 5.19
C LEU A 72 9.41 6.94 5.74
N ARG A 73 9.52 7.76 6.81
CA ARG A 73 10.81 8.12 7.41
C ARG A 73 11.50 6.90 7.98
N GLU A 74 10.76 5.99 8.62
CA GLU A 74 11.31 4.76 9.19
C GLU A 74 12.05 3.88 8.17
N LEU A 75 11.77 4.03 6.86
CA LEU A 75 12.50 3.30 5.83
C LEU A 75 13.98 3.69 5.75
N VAL A 76 14.37 4.89 6.16
CA VAL A 76 15.77 5.33 6.16
C VAL A 76 16.58 4.72 7.30
N ASP A 77 15.90 4.30 8.37
CA ASP A 77 16.53 3.71 9.55
C ASP A 77 16.79 2.20 9.37
N LEU A 78 16.32 1.61 8.27
CA LEU A 78 16.59 0.23 7.91
C LEU A 78 18.06 0.05 7.53
N LYS A 79 18.81 -0.63 8.40
CA LYS A 79 20.21 -0.97 8.16
C LYS A 79 20.35 -1.83 6.92
N GLY A 80 21.31 -1.50 6.05
CA GLY A 80 21.58 -2.27 4.83
C GLY A 80 20.51 -2.13 3.75
N VAL A 81 19.59 -1.16 3.85
CA VAL A 81 18.52 -0.92 2.88
C VAL A 81 18.63 0.48 2.29
N GLU A 82 18.35 0.58 1.00
CA GLU A 82 18.28 1.84 0.27
C GLU A 82 16.89 2.08 -0.27
N VAL A 83 16.41 3.29 -0.05
CA VAL A 83 15.13 3.74 -0.59
C VAL A 83 15.40 4.58 -1.82
N VAL A 84 14.82 4.19 -2.94
CA VAL A 84 15.05 4.81 -4.25
C VAL A 84 13.73 5.31 -4.82
N VAL A 85 13.72 6.57 -5.24
CA VAL A 85 12.62 7.21 -5.97
C VAL A 85 13.19 7.82 -7.25
N ASP A 86 12.55 7.57 -8.38
CA ASP A 86 12.93 8.21 -9.64
C ASP A 86 12.63 9.71 -9.58
N ARG A 87 13.56 10.54 -10.05
CA ARG A 87 13.36 11.99 -10.14
C ARG A 87 12.14 12.32 -11.01
N ALA A 88 11.95 11.60 -12.11
CA ALA A 88 10.87 11.82 -13.05
C ALA A 88 9.48 11.67 -12.41
N ASP A 89 9.35 10.87 -11.36
CA ASP A 89 8.07 10.67 -10.65
C ASP A 89 7.68 11.87 -9.77
N LEU A 90 8.62 12.77 -9.48
CA LEU A 90 8.41 13.98 -8.69
C LEU A 90 8.50 15.27 -9.52
N GLU A 91 8.80 15.17 -10.81
CA GLU A 91 8.83 16.31 -11.72
C GLU A 91 7.45 16.98 -11.82
N GLY A 92 7.45 18.31 -11.85
CA GLY A 92 6.22 19.11 -11.93
C GLY A 92 5.40 19.20 -10.64
N ILE A 93 5.82 18.56 -9.53
CA ILE A 93 5.11 18.66 -8.25
C ILE A 93 5.71 19.78 -7.40
N SER A 94 4.97 20.88 -7.28
CA SER A 94 5.37 22.00 -6.42
C SER A 94 5.05 21.74 -4.94
N ASP A 95 5.67 22.52 -4.05
CA ASP A 95 5.34 22.50 -2.62
C ASP A 95 3.90 22.97 -2.36
N ASP A 96 3.36 23.83 -3.22
CA ASP A 96 2.02 24.37 -3.12
C ASP A 96 0.96 23.35 -3.55
N ASP A 97 1.24 22.54 -4.58
CA ASP A 97 0.39 21.41 -4.97
C ASP A 97 0.26 20.42 -3.82
N ALA A 98 1.40 20.06 -3.20
CA ALA A 98 1.43 19.15 -2.07
C ALA A 98 0.74 19.74 -0.82
N ALA A 99 0.89 21.05 -0.58
CA ALA A 99 0.22 21.77 0.50
C ALA A 99 -1.31 21.80 0.30
N THR A 100 -1.76 21.98 -0.94
CA THR A 100 -3.19 22.00 -1.31
C THR A 100 -3.87 20.68 -1.01
N VAL A 101 -3.17 19.55 -1.22
CA VAL A 101 -3.68 18.22 -0.84
C VAL A 101 -3.72 18.06 0.69
N GLY A 102 -2.73 18.59 1.40
CA GLY A 102 -2.73 18.69 2.86
C GLY A 102 -1.36 18.56 3.50
N LYS A 103 -1.30 18.84 4.82
CA LYS A 103 -0.05 18.87 5.59
C LYS A 103 0.74 17.54 5.49
N THR A 104 0.07 16.40 5.60
CA THR A 104 0.72 15.08 5.48
C THR A 104 1.30 14.86 4.08
N CYS A 105 0.57 15.23 3.02
CA CYS A 105 1.05 15.13 1.66
C CYS A 105 2.31 15.98 1.44
N LYS A 106 2.29 17.24 1.89
CA LYS A 106 3.47 18.12 1.86
C LYS A 106 4.69 17.50 2.54
N GLN A 107 4.51 16.89 3.71
CA GLN A 107 5.62 16.23 4.40
C GLN A 107 6.08 14.97 3.67
N ASN A 108 5.16 14.16 3.14
CA ASN A 108 5.51 12.96 2.37
C ASN A 108 6.32 13.32 1.12
N ILE A 109 5.94 14.37 0.37
CA ILE A 109 6.69 14.82 -0.80
C ILE A 109 8.10 15.26 -0.41
N LYS A 110 8.27 15.96 0.72
CA LYS A 110 9.61 16.32 1.22
C LYS A 110 10.47 15.08 1.47
N VAL A 111 9.93 14.09 2.18
CA VAL A 111 10.67 12.85 2.47
C VAL A 111 10.97 12.05 1.19
N LEU A 112 10.02 11.98 0.24
CA LEU A 112 10.25 11.32 -1.06
C LEU A 112 11.37 11.99 -1.87
N ARG A 113 11.48 13.33 -1.80
CA ARG A 113 12.59 14.06 -2.45
C ARG A 113 13.94 13.73 -1.83
N ASP A 114 14.00 13.42 -0.53
CA ASP A 114 15.23 12.97 0.13
C ASP A 114 15.70 11.59 -0.34
N TYR A 115 14.84 10.83 -1.03
CA TYR A 115 15.14 9.52 -1.63
C TYR A 115 15.48 9.57 -3.12
N VAL A 116 15.42 10.75 -3.74
CA VAL A 116 15.70 10.91 -5.18
C VAL A 116 17.18 10.72 -5.46
N GLY A 117 17.50 9.91 -6.47
CA GLY A 117 18.85 9.81 -7.01
C GLY A 117 19.87 9.21 -6.05
N ARG A 118 19.42 8.47 -5.02
CA ARG A 118 20.32 7.64 -4.21
C ARG A 118 20.82 6.50 -5.08
N GLU A 119 22.13 6.46 -5.31
CA GLU A 119 22.75 5.40 -6.09
C GLU A 119 22.78 4.07 -5.32
N PRO A 120 22.60 2.93 -5.99
CA PRO A 120 22.69 1.63 -5.36
C PRO A 120 24.08 1.39 -4.75
N ARG A 121 24.15 1.16 -3.44
CA ARG A 121 25.38 0.69 -2.80
C ARG A 121 25.48 -0.84 -2.91
N PRO A 122 26.63 -1.38 -3.36
CA PRO A 122 26.85 -2.83 -3.36
C PRO A 122 26.62 -3.44 -1.98
N GLY A 123 25.91 -4.56 -1.93
CA GLY A 123 25.59 -5.28 -0.69
C GLY A 123 24.43 -4.69 0.12
N HIS A 124 23.78 -3.62 -0.37
CA HIS A 124 22.54 -3.11 0.20
C HIS A 124 21.32 -3.62 -0.58
N ARG A 125 20.26 -3.94 0.18
CA ARG A 125 18.93 -4.22 -0.35
C ARG A 125 18.23 -2.93 -0.75
N ARG A 126 17.15 -3.05 -1.53
CA ARG A 126 16.50 -1.89 -2.15
C ARG A 126 15.00 -1.91 -1.97
N ILE A 127 14.44 -0.75 -1.63
CA ILE A 127 13.02 -0.44 -1.78
C ILE A 127 12.90 0.62 -2.85
N MET A 128 12.28 0.28 -3.97
CA MET A 128 12.07 1.20 -5.08
C MET A 128 10.61 1.59 -5.20
N PHE A 129 10.32 2.89 -5.21
CA PHE A 129 8.99 3.38 -5.51
C PHE A 129 8.85 3.62 -7.01
N ARG A 130 7.76 3.13 -7.59
CA ARG A 130 7.33 3.45 -8.96
C ARG A 130 5.93 4.03 -8.93
N PHE A 131 5.80 5.29 -9.28
CA PHE A 131 4.50 5.95 -9.41
C PHE A 131 3.96 5.81 -10.84
N PHE A 132 2.71 6.22 -11.04
CA PHE A 132 2.04 6.18 -12.34
C PHE A 132 2.12 4.81 -13.04
N THR A 133 2.11 3.73 -12.26
CA THR A 133 2.37 2.38 -12.76
C THR A 133 1.29 1.42 -12.28
N SER A 134 0.67 0.69 -13.20
CA SER A 134 -0.34 -0.32 -12.92
C SER A 134 0.17 -1.72 -13.29
N PRO A 135 -0.14 -2.76 -12.50
CA PRO A 135 0.10 -4.14 -12.91
C PRO A 135 -0.94 -4.56 -13.96
N MET A 136 -0.48 -5.01 -15.13
CA MET A 136 -1.34 -5.40 -16.26
C MET A 136 -1.54 -6.90 -16.33
N GLU A 137 -0.47 -7.66 -16.14
CA GLU A 137 -0.47 -9.12 -16.29
C GLU A 137 0.66 -9.73 -15.46
N ILE A 138 0.44 -10.89 -14.86
CA ILE A 138 1.49 -11.68 -14.21
C ILE A 138 1.73 -12.92 -15.09
N LYS A 139 2.99 -13.23 -15.39
CA LYS A 139 3.39 -14.35 -16.25
C LYS A 139 4.38 -15.27 -15.55
N GLY A 140 4.26 -16.55 -15.86
CA GLY A 140 5.23 -17.62 -15.57
C GLY A 140 4.58 -18.99 -15.77
N ASP A 141 5.39 -20.05 -15.72
CA ASP A 141 4.93 -21.43 -15.91
C ASP A 141 4.71 -22.13 -14.57
N GLY A 142 3.48 -22.07 -14.05
CA GLY A 142 3.13 -22.62 -12.73
C GLY A 142 3.55 -21.75 -11.53
N GLU A 143 4.46 -20.80 -11.73
CA GLU A 143 4.91 -19.82 -10.73
C GLU A 143 5.06 -18.40 -11.31
N VAL A 144 5.39 -17.42 -10.46
CA VAL A 144 5.55 -16.02 -10.89
C VAL A 144 6.98 -15.79 -11.36
N GLU A 145 7.15 -15.43 -12.63
CA GLU A 145 8.48 -15.12 -13.21
C GLU A 145 8.64 -13.64 -13.56
N ARG A 146 7.54 -12.99 -13.95
CA ARG A 146 7.53 -11.58 -14.33
C ARG A 146 6.15 -10.96 -14.22
N ILE A 147 6.14 -9.64 -14.04
CA ILE A 147 4.93 -8.81 -14.09
C ILE A 147 5.04 -7.83 -15.25
N VAL A 148 3.98 -7.72 -16.05
CA VAL A 148 3.83 -6.69 -17.07
C VAL A 148 3.23 -5.47 -16.39
N LEU A 149 3.95 -4.36 -16.45
CA LEU A 149 3.58 -3.06 -15.90
C LEU A 149 3.12 -2.15 -17.04
N GLY A 150 2.09 -1.36 -16.77
CA GLY A 150 1.57 -0.32 -17.66
C GLY A 150 1.82 1.06 -17.07
N ARG A 151 2.24 2.01 -17.91
CA ARG A 151 2.42 3.40 -17.49
C ARG A 151 1.09 4.14 -17.58
N ASN A 152 0.83 4.99 -16.61
CA ASN A 152 -0.36 5.80 -16.53
C ASN A 152 -0.03 7.28 -16.66
N GLU A 153 -1.03 8.05 -17.09
CA GLU A 153 -1.09 9.50 -16.96
C GLU A 153 -2.27 9.87 -16.07
N LEU A 154 -2.19 11.03 -15.43
CA LEU A 154 -3.31 11.56 -14.64
C LEU A 154 -4.19 12.44 -15.52
N VAL A 155 -5.47 12.07 -15.62
CA VAL A 155 -6.48 12.83 -16.37
C VAL A 155 -7.58 13.23 -15.39
N SER A 156 -8.07 14.46 -15.50
CA SER A 156 -9.28 14.89 -14.81
C SER A 156 -10.50 14.38 -15.58
N ASP A 157 -11.36 13.62 -14.92
CA ASP A 157 -12.66 13.27 -15.49
C ASP A 157 -13.62 14.46 -15.44
N ASP A 158 -14.79 14.31 -16.08
CA ASP A 158 -15.84 15.34 -16.15
C ASP A 158 -16.39 15.74 -14.77
N SER A 159 -16.12 14.96 -13.72
CA SER A 159 -16.47 15.25 -12.33
C SER A 159 -15.38 16.03 -11.57
N GLY A 160 -14.28 16.38 -12.25
CA GLY A 160 -13.11 17.03 -11.66
C GLY A 160 -12.23 16.08 -10.85
N ARG A 161 -12.49 14.76 -10.90
CA ARG A 161 -11.71 13.76 -10.19
C ARG A 161 -10.52 13.34 -11.05
N VAL A 162 -9.34 13.38 -10.44
CA VAL A 162 -8.12 12.91 -11.08
C VAL A 162 -8.06 11.38 -11.06
N VAL A 163 -8.08 10.77 -12.24
CA VAL A 163 -8.00 9.32 -12.48
C VAL A 163 -6.71 8.96 -13.20
N ALA A 164 -6.22 7.74 -12.97
CA ALA A 164 -5.09 7.20 -13.71
C ALA A 164 -5.59 6.56 -15.00
N LYS A 165 -5.10 7.02 -16.14
CA LYS A 165 -5.41 6.51 -17.48
C LYS A 165 -4.17 5.81 -18.05
N ASP A 166 -4.33 4.57 -18.50
CA ASP A 166 -3.27 3.80 -19.14
C ASP A 166 -2.84 4.46 -20.47
N THR A 167 -1.53 4.59 -20.68
CA THR A 167 -0.95 5.16 -21.91
C THR A 167 -0.76 4.12 -23.01
N GLY A 168 -0.91 2.83 -22.69
CA GLY A 168 -0.60 1.73 -23.60
C GLY A 168 0.88 1.30 -23.57
N ALA A 169 1.77 2.07 -22.94
CA ALA A 169 3.16 1.65 -22.74
C ALA A 169 3.24 0.44 -21.81
N ARG A 170 4.13 -0.51 -22.10
CA ARG A 170 4.31 -1.75 -21.35
C ARG A 170 5.77 -2.00 -21.03
N GLU A 171 6.03 -2.47 -19.82
CA GLU A 171 7.34 -2.93 -19.36
C GLU A 171 7.20 -4.29 -18.70
N ALA A 172 8.02 -5.27 -19.06
CA ALA A 172 8.08 -6.54 -18.36
C ALA A 172 9.18 -6.49 -17.30
N LEU A 173 8.79 -6.64 -16.02
CA LEU A 173 9.71 -6.64 -14.90
C LEU A 173 9.85 -8.07 -14.36
N PRO A 174 11.04 -8.69 -14.42
CA PRO A 174 11.29 -9.99 -13.80
C PRO A 174 11.09 -9.90 -12.28
N CYS A 175 10.27 -10.80 -11.72
CA CYS A 175 10.01 -10.88 -10.29
C CYS A 175 9.60 -12.31 -9.91
N SER A 176 10.09 -12.81 -8.78
CA SER A 176 9.71 -14.12 -8.25
C SER A 176 8.42 -14.07 -7.42
N TRP A 177 8.02 -12.88 -7.01
CA TRP A 177 6.85 -12.71 -6.16
C TRP A 177 6.15 -11.38 -6.42
N SER A 178 4.82 -11.40 -6.36
CA SER A 178 4.02 -10.20 -6.35
C SER A 178 2.89 -10.30 -5.33
N CYS A 179 2.63 -9.20 -4.61
CA CYS A 179 1.48 -9.07 -3.74
C CYS A 179 0.69 -7.82 -4.09
N ALA A 180 -0.58 -8.05 -4.42
CA ALA A 180 -1.55 -6.98 -4.55
C ALA A 180 -2.49 -7.00 -3.34
N ARG A 181 -2.51 -5.92 -2.56
CA ARG A 181 -3.63 -5.64 -1.65
C ARG A 181 -4.42 -4.48 -2.22
N TRP A 182 -5.61 -4.77 -2.71
CA TRP A 182 -6.51 -3.81 -3.34
C TRP A 182 -7.68 -3.42 -2.43
N ALA A 183 -8.04 -4.25 -1.43
CA ALA A 183 -8.93 -3.89 -0.33
C ALA A 183 -8.92 -4.99 0.76
N ILE A 184 -9.33 -4.65 1.98
CA ILE A 184 -9.85 -5.62 2.96
C ILE A 184 -11.37 -5.50 2.89
N ALA A 185 -12.05 -6.37 2.16
CA ALA A 185 -13.50 -6.42 2.18
C ALA A 185 -13.96 -7.29 3.35
N ALA A 186 -15.05 -6.88 4.00
CA ALA A 186 -15.71 -7.77 4.93
C ALA A 186 -16.34 -8.95 4.18
N CYS A 187 -16.46 -10.08 4.86
CA CYS A 187 -17.17 -11.24 4.32
C CYS A 187 -18.64 -11.16 4.75
N PRO A 188 -19.61 -11.27 3.83
CA PRO A 188 -21.02 -11.22 4.18
C PRO A 188 -21.37 -12.35 5.15
N ARG A 189 -22.01 -12.00 6.27
CA ARG A 189 -22.56 -12.95 7.22
C ARG A 189 -24.04 -13.13 6.89
N ARG A 190 -24.51 -14.37 6.73
CA ARG A 190 -25.80 -14.80 6.15
C ARG A 190 -27.09 -14.15 6.67
N ALA A 191 -27.04 -13.28 7.68
CA ALA A 191 -28.18 -12.66 8.33
C ALA A 191 -28.20 -11.12 8.26
N TRP A 192 -27.19 -10.47 7.66
CA TRP A 192 -27.05 -9.00 7.68
C TRP A 192 -27.03 -8.45 6.25
N PRO A 193 -27.63 -7.26 6.01
CA PRO A 193 -27.49 -6.59 4.71
C PRO A 193 -26.02 -6.28 4.43
N PHE A 194 -25.61 -6.41 3.18
CA PHE A 194 -24.21 -6.23 2.77
C PHE A 194 -24.11 -5.54 1.42
N ASP A 195 -23.36 -4.44 1.35
CA ASP A 195 -23.03 -3.79 0.07
C ASP A 195 -21.72 -4.39 -0.45
N GLU A 196 -21.83 -5.29 -1.43
CA GLU A 196 -20.67 -5.96 -2.05
C GLU A 196 -19.73 -5.01 -2.78
N ARG A 197 -20.21 -3.84 -3.23
CA ARG A 197 -19.40 -2.89 -4.00
C ARG A 197 -18.39 -2.17 -3.13
N ILE A 198 -18.78 -1.79 -1.91
CA ILE A 198 -17.91 -1.08 -0.96
C ILE A 198 -17.44 -1.96 0.21
N GLY A 199 -17.99 -3.17 0.34
CA GLY A 199 -17.58 -4.17 1.32
C GLY A 199 -17.95 -3.81 2.76
N THR A 200 -19.08 -3.13 2.96
CA THR A 200 -19.57 -2.66 4.27
C THR A 200 -21.01 -3.08 4.51
N ILE A 201 -21.44 -3.03 5.76
CA ILE A 201 -22.85 -3.20 6.13
C ILE A 201 -23.56 -1.85 5.96
N PRO A 202 -24.64 -1.75 5.15
CA PRO A 202 -25.42 -0.53 4.99
C PRO A 202 -25.93 -0.03 6.34
N ASN A 203 -25.65 1.25 6.64
CA ASN A 203 -25.96 1.83 7.93
C ASN A 203 -26.18 3.35 7.83
N THR A 204 -27.01 3.88 8.72
CA THR A 204 -27.15 5.31 8.96
C THR A 204 -26.60 5.64 10.34
N ASN A 205 -25.51 6.42 10.40
CA ASN A 205 -24.80 6.79 11.64
C ASN A 205 -24.46 5.58 12.53
N GLY A 206 -24.16 4.43 11.93
CA GLY A 206 -23.82 3.20 12.63
C GLY A 206 -25.00 2.29 12.96
N ARG A 207 -26.26 2.72 12.81
CA ARG A 207 -27.42 1.80 12.90
C ARG A 207 -27.63 1.08 11.57
N VAL A 208 -27.73 -0.24 11.61
CA VAL A 208 -27.91 -1.08 10.41
C VAL A 208 -29.25 -0.78 9.75
N GLU A 209 -29.25 -0.64 8.43
CA GLU A 209 -30.49 -0.44 7.66
C GLU A 209 -31.43 -1.66 7.80
N GLY A 210 -32.72 -1.40 8.03
CA GLY A 210 -33.71 -2.46 8.28
C GLY A 210 -33.72 -3.03 9.70
N SER A 211 -32.77 -2.63 10.56
CA SER A 211 -32.71 -3.06 11.96
C SER A 211 -33.10 -1.93 12.92
N ARG A 212 -33.69 -2.31 14.06
CA ARG A 212 -34.06 -1.37 15.12
C ARG A 212 -32.98 -1.23 16.20
N ASN A 213 -32.16 -2.25 16.39
CA ASN A 213 -31.26 -2.38 17.55
C ASN A 213 -29.89 -2.98 17.21
N GLU A 214 -29.56 -3.16 15.93
CA GLU A 214 -28.23 -3.60 15.49
C GLU A 214 -27.41 -2.41 15.01
N TYR A 215 -26.15 -2.39 15.42
CA TYR A 215 -25.21 -1.32 15.13
C TYR A 215 -23.88 -1.87 14.64
N VAL A 216 -23.20 -1.08 13.82
CA VAL A 216 -21.88 -1.38 13.25
C VAL A 216 -20.93 -0.24 13.56
N VAL A 217 -19.67 -0.57 13.81
CA VAL A 217 -18.57 0.37 14.07
C VAL A 217 -17.31 -0.07 13.35
N GLY A 218 -16.35 0.84 13.17
CA GLY A 218 -15.05 0.51 12.59
C GLY A 218 -15.12 0.23 11.09
N TRP A 219 -14.30 -0.70 10.61
CA TRP A 219 -14.14 -0.93 9.17
C TRP A 219 -15.36 -1.54 8.50
N ILE A 220 -16.13 -2.37 9.20
CA ILE A 220 -17.39 -2.93 8.64
C ILE A 220 -18.44 -1.84 8.39
N LYS A 221 -18.34 -0.69 9.06
CA LYS A 221 -19.20 0.48 8.91
C LYS A 221 -18.70 1.44 7.82
N ARG A 222 -17.39 1.74 7.80
CA ARG A 222 -16.80 2.85 7.01
C ARG A 222 -15.86 2.41 5.89
N GLY A 223 -15.60 1.12 5.78
CA GLY A 223 -14.58 0.53 4.91
C GLY A 223 -13.19 0.51 5.57
N PRO A 224 -12.25 -0.26 4.99
CA PRO A 224 -10.93 -0.56 5.56
C PRO A 224 -9.93 0.58 5.36
N THR A 225 -10.23 1.75 5.92
CA THR A 225 -9.38 2.93 5.78
C THR A 225 -9.06 3.55 7.14
N ARG A 226 -7.95 4.31 7.18
CA ARG A 226 -7.47 5.09 8.34
C ARG A 226 -6.82 4.26 9.46
N VAL A 227 -6.09 4.96 10.32
CA VAL A 227 -5.39 4.44 11.50
C VAL A 227 -6.35 4.02 12.63
N ILE A 228 -5.85 3.18 13.55
CA ILE A 228 -6.59 2.63 14.71
C ILE A 228 -7.35 3.71 15.48
N GLY A 229 -6.71 4.87 15.74
CA GLY A 229 -7.32 5.97 16.49
C GLY A 229 -8.61 6.52 15.87
N SER A 230 -8.81 6.39 14.56
CA SER A 230 -10.03 6.84 13.89
C SER A 230 -11.27 6.02 14.28
N ASN A 231 -11.08 4.77 14.72
CA ASN A 231 -12.17 3.90 15.16
C ASN A 231 -12.74 4.33 16.50
N LYS A 232 -11.97 5.04 17.34
CA LYS A 232 -12.43 5.50 18.66
C LYS A 232 -13.59 6.50 18.52
N LYS A 233 -13.41 7.56 17.73
CA LYS A 233 -14.47 8.56 17.51
C LYS A 233 -15.68 7.93 16.81
N ASP A 234 -15.44 7.13 15.78
CA ASP A 234 -16.50 6.45 15.03
C ASP A 234 -17.37 5.52 15.92
N SER A 235 -16.71 4.80 16.84
CA SER A 235 -17.40 3.96 17.81
C SER A 235 -18.20 4.79 18.81
N GLN A 236 -17.63 5.89 19.32
CA GLN A 236 -18.32 6.79 20.23
C GLN A 236 -19.57 7.40 19.59
N ASP A 237 -19.44 7.95 18.37
CA ASP A 237 -20.56 8.56 17.64
C ASP A 237 -21.70 7.52 17.41
N THR A 238 -21.37 6.23 17.26
CA THR A 238 -22.38 5.16 17.13
C THR A 238 -23.05 4.82 18.45
N VAL A 239 -22.28 4.79 19.56
CA VAL A 239 -22.82 4.58 20.91
C VAL A 239 -23.79 5.70 21.28
N ASP A 240 -23.48 6.94 20.91
CA ASP A 240 -24.34 8.08 21.19
C ASP A 240 -25.69 8.03 20.45
N VAL A 241 -25.74 7.35 19.29
CA VAL A 241 -26.98 7.09 18.52
C VAL A 241 -27.75 5.88 19.05
N ALA A 242 -27.08 4.98 19.77
CA ALA A 242 -27.69 3.79 20.37
C ALA A 242 -28.32 4.05 21.75
N ARG A 243 -28.05 5.22 22.35
CA ARG A 243 -28.68 5.72 23.57
C ARG A 243 -30.01 6.41 23.27
#